data_AF-A0A930RUF4-F1
#
_entry.id   AF-A0A930RUF4-F1
#
_cell.length_a   1.000
_cell.length_b   1.000
_cell.length_c   1.000
_cell.angle_alpha   90.00
_cell.angle_beta   90.00
_cell.angle_gamma   90.00
#
_symmetry.space_group_name_H-M   'P 1'
#
loop_
_entity.id
_entity.type
_entity.pdbx_description
1 polymer ?
#
loop_
_entity_poly.entity_id
_entity_poly.type
_entity_poly.pdbx_seq_one_letter_code
_entity_poly.pdbx_strand_id
1 'polypeptide(L)'
;MSISKKKAGVILLIIAVIGFGYWLFHEDEVVPDFSSNNKIELIAHVLRNRNADKIREAGYGIPSDSVIRRLGGIDMLEMDGELNLKVRVPSPDDSEILVLFSTVDDGKKINGTFFLDKEWNIIYSSYHTIGEDNTRKEVKLTDSQEKELLQKVQKELNQFLDKMKEQLGR
;
A
#
# COMPACT_ATOMS: atom_id res chain seq x y z
N MET A 1 53.20 20.35 20.33
CA MET A 1 51.75 20.17 20.56
C MET A 1 51.54 18.90 21.38
N SER A 2 51.08 19.01 22.63
CA SER A 2 50.98 17.89 23.58
C SER A 2 50.19 16.71 23.00
N ILE A 3 50.67 15.48 23.25
CA ILE A 3 50.07 14.21 22.81
C ILE A 3 48.58 14.11 23.22
N SER A 4 48.16 14.78 24.31
CA SER A 4 46.75 14.80 24.73
C SER A 4 45.84 15.59 23.78
N LYS A 5 46.33 16.68 23.16
CA LYS A 5 45.54 17.50 22.21
C LYS A 5 45.29 16.75 20.89
N LYS A 6 46.25 15.91 20.46
CA LYS A 6 46.09 15.05 19.27
C LYS A 6 45.06 13.95 19.51
N LYS A 7 45.07 13.31 20.69
CA LYS A 7 44.09 12.28 21.08
C LYS A 7 42.67 12.85 21.18
N ALA A 8 42.50 14.04 21.76
CA ALA A 8 41.20 14.72 21.84
C ALA A 8 40.64 15.07 20.45
N GLY A 9 41.48 15.55 19.53
CA GLY A 9 41.08 15.85 18.16
C GLY A 9 40.62 14.61 17.37
N VAL A 10 41.28 13.47 17.56
CA VAL A 10 40.88 12.20 16.92
C VAL A 10 39.54 11.70 17.47
N ILE A 11 39.29 11.80 18.78
CA ILE A 11 38.02 11.41 19.39
C ILE A 11 36.87 12.28 18.85
N LEU A 12 37.06 13.60 18.76
CA LEU A 12 36.08 14.51 18.19
C LEU A 12 35.76 14.18 16.72
N LEU A 13 36.77 13.80 15.93
CA LEU A 13 36.58 13.43 14.53
C LEU A 13 35.78 12.12 14.39
N ILE A 14 36.01 11.15 15.27
CA ILE A 14 35.23 9.90 15.30
C ILE A 14 33.76 10.19 15.66
N ILE A 15 33.51 11.01 16.68
CA ILE A 15 32.15 11.40 17.08
C ILE A 15 31.44 12.14 15.95
N ALA A 16 32.15 13.04 15.24
CA ALA A 16 31.60 13.76 14.10
C ALA A 16 31.24 12.82 12.94
N VAL A 17 32.07 11.82 12.62
CA VAL A 17 31.79 10.83 11.57
C VAL A 17 30.61 9.92 11.96
N ILE A 18 30.53 9.50 13.22
CA ILE A 18 29.38 8.71 13.72
C ILE A 18 28.10 9.53 13.69
N GLY A 19 28.14 10.78 14.17
CA GLY A 19 26.99 11.68 14.17
C GLY A 19 26.53 12.04 12.75
N PHE A 20 27.48 12.24 11.82
CA PHE A 20 27.18 12.48 10.42
C PHE A 20 26.61 11.24 9.74
N GLY A 21 27.17 10.05 10.02
CA GLY A 21 26.62 8.78 9.54
C GLY A 21 25.21 8.56 10.06
N TYR A 22 24.98 8.77 11.36
CA TYR A 22 23.64 8.72 11.93
C TYR A 22 22.70 9.67 11.19
N TRP A 23 23.05 10.95 11.05
CA TRP A 23 22.22 11.93 10.33
C TRP A 23 21.96 11.55 8.86
N LEU A 24 22.95 11.01 8.15
CA LEU A 24 22.82 10.62 6.74
C LEU A 24 21.91 9.39 6.55
N PHE A 25 21.84 8.50 7.55
CA PHE A 25 21.10 7.24 7.50
C PHE A 25 19.86 7.20 8.41
N HIS A 26 19.59 8.27 9.18
CA HIS A 26 18.35 8.44 9.91
C HIS A 26 17.29 8.93 8.92
N GLU A 27 16.59 8.02 8.28
CA GLU A 27 15.29 8.34 7.71
C GLU A 27 14.32 8.56 8.87
N ASP A 28 13.66 9.72 8.91
CA ASP A 28 12.57 9.95 9.86
C ASP A 28 11.57 8.80 9.75
N GLU A 29 11.33 8.12 10.87
CA GLU A 29 10.34 7.05 10.94
C GLU A 29 8.95 7.65 10.71
N VAL A 30 8.49 7.69 9.46
CA VAL A 30 7.11 8.09 9.16
C VAL A 30 6.17 6.97 9.57
N VAL A 31 5.84 6.91 10.85
CA VAL A 31 4.86 5.98 11.40
C VAL A 31 3.51 6.28 10.72
N PRO A 32 2.80 5.28 10.15
CA PRO A 32 1.50 5.53 9.56
C PRO A 32 0.53 6.11 10.61
N ASP A 33 -0.12 7.23 10.28
CA ASP A 33 -1.14 7.82 11.14
C ASP A 33 -2.49 7.15 10.89
N PHE A 34 -2.78 6.10 11.66
CA PHE A 34 -4.06 5.38 11.61
C PHE A 34 -5.26 6.21 12.08
N SER A 35 -5.06 7.46 12.54
CA SER A 35 -6.15 8.42 12.80
C SER A 35 -6.43 9.37 11.62
N SER A 36 -5.63 9.28 10.54
CA SER A 36 -5.80 10.10 9.35
C SER A 36 -7.15 9.82 8.68
N ASN A 37 -7.88 10.90 8.39
CA ASN A 37 -9.07 10.84 7.55
C ASN A 37 -8.73 10.63 6.06
N ASN A 38 -7.46 10.76 5.67
CA ASN A 38 -7.01 10.51 4.32
C ASN A 38 -6.51 9.07 4.19
N LYS A 39 -7.41 8.18 3.72
CA LYS A 39 -7.10 6.74 3.62
C LYS A 39 -6.08 6.42 2.54
N ILE A 40 -5.92 7.29 1.53
CA ILE A 40 -4.92 7.13 0.47
C ILE A 40 -3.52 7.36 1.03
N GLU A 41 -3.33 8.48 1.74
CA GLU A 41 -2.09 8.79 2.44
C GLU A 41 -1.74 7.69 3.45
N LEU A 42 -2.72 7.24 4.24
CA LEU A 42 -2.53 6.13 5.18
C LEU A 42 -2.04 4.85 4.47
N ILE A 43 -2.70 4.43 3.38
CA ILE A 43 -2.25 3.26 2.60
C ILE A 43 -0.84 3.46 2.05
N ALA A 44 -0.51 4.64 1.52
CA ALA A 44 0.82 4.94 1.00
C ALA A 44 1.91 4.80 2.07
N HIS A 45 1.64 5.22 3.31
CA HIS A 45 2.57 5.07 4.43
C HIS A 45 2.66 3.63 4.94
N VAL A 46 1.53 2.92 4.99
CA VAL A 46 1.50 1.50 5.37
C VAL A 46 2.29 0.66 4.37
N LEU A 47 2.20 0.93 3.07
CA LEU A 47 2.84 0.16 1.99
C LEU A 47 4.29 0.59 1.67
N ARG A 48 4.97 1.28 2.59
CA ARG A 48 6.42 1.53 2.45
C ARG A 48 7.21 0.24 2.58
N ASN A 49 8.32 0.13 1.83
CA ASN A 49 9.17 -1.08 1.75
C ASN A 49 9.57 -1.66 3.10
N ARG A 50 9.86 -0.80 4.09
CA ARG A 50 10.27 -1.25 5.43
C ARG A 50 9.18 -2.02 6.19
N ASN A 51 7.92 -1.89 5.78
CA ASN A 51 6.79 -2.60 6.39
C ASN A 51 6.52 -3.94 5.68
N ALA A 52 7.27 -4.29 4.62
CA ALA A 52 7.03 -5.47 3.79
C ALA A 52 6.91 -6.77 4.60
N ASP A 53 7.81 -6.98 5.56
CA ASP A 53 7.79 -8.19 6.39
C ASP A 53 6.51 -8.28 7.22
N LYS A 54 6.13 -7.19 7.89
CA LYS A 54 4.88 -7.12 8.66
C LYS A 54 3.63 -7.29 7.81
N ILE A 55 3.63 -6.77 6.57
CA ILE A 55 2.52 -6.96 5.63
C ILE A 55 2.37 -8.44 5.27
N ARG A 56 3.48 -9.14 4.99
CA ARG A 56 3.47 -10.58 4.70
C ARG A 56 3.09 -11.41 5.92
N GLU A 57 3.60 -11.07 7.10
CA GLU A 57 3.23 -11.70 8.37
C GLU A 57 1.73 -11.56 8.67
N ALA A 58 1.13 -10.42 8.30
CA ALA A 58 -0.32 -10.20 8.40
C ALA A 58 -1.16 -11.00 7.37
N GLY A 59 -0.49 -11.69 6.45
CA GLY A 59 -1.08 -12.60 5.45
C GLY A 59 -1.40 -11.94 4.12
N TYR A 60 -0.85 -10.76 3.82
CA TYR A 60 -1.12 -10.04 2.57
C TYR A 60 -0.02 -10.25 1.54
N GLY A 61 -0.43 -10.30 0.27
CA GLY A 61 0.49 -10.44 -0.85
C GLY A 61 1.10 -9.10 -1.23
N ILE A 62 2.41 -9.08 -1.42
CA ILE A 62 3.17 -7.97 -2.00
C ILE A 62 4.27 -8.57 -2.88
N PRO A 63 4.87 -7.79 -3.81
CA PRO A 63 5.96 -8.29 -4.63
C PRO A 63 7.13 -8.85 -3.79
N SER A 64 7.89 -9.77 -4.39
CA SER A 64 9.12 -10.28 -3.74
C SER A 64 10.13 -9.17 -3.48
N ASP A 65 11.02 -9.37 -2.50
CA ASP A 65 12.06 -8.37 -2.16
C ASP A 65 12.96 -8.01 -3.35
N SER A 66 13.20 -8.98 -4.25
CA SER A 66 13.95 -8.73 -5.48
C SER A 66 13.24 -7.75 -6.42
N VAL A 67 11.91 -7.79 -6.46
CA VAL A 67 11.07 -6.89 -7.27
C VAL A 67 10.97 -5.54 -6.59
N ILE A 68 10.72 -5.51 -5.27
CA ILE A 68 10.68 -4.27 -4.48
C ILE A 68 11.99 -3.50 -4.63
N ARG A 69 13.14 -4.16 -4.48
CA ARG A 69 14.47 -3.53 -4.64
C ARG A 69 14.67 -2.98 -6.05
N ARG A 70 14.18 -3.68 -7.08
CA ARG A 70 14.30 -3.25 -8.47
C ARG A 70 13.41 -2.04 -8.78
N LEU A 71 12.21 -1.99 -8.21
CA LEU A 71 11.24 -0.92 -8.43
C LEU A 71 11.40 0.25 -7.45
N GLY A 72 12.17 0.08 -6.39
CA GLY A 72 12.33 1.06 -5.31
C GLY A 72 11.11 1.15 -4.38
N GLY A 73 10.13 0.26 -4.52
CA GLY A 73 8.80 0.41 -3.89
C GLY A 73 8.00 -0.88 -3.94
N ILE A 74 7.02 -0.99 -3.04
CA ILE A 74 5.85 -1.86 -3.23
C ILE A 74 4.95 -1.16 -4.24
N ASP A 75 4.66 -1.80 -5.37
CA ASP A 75 3.82 -1.25 -6.45
C ASP A 75 2.39 -1.83 -6.45
N MET A 76 2.19 -2.98 -5.80
CA MET A 76 0.91 -3.66 -5.68
C MET A 76 0.73 -4.31 -4.31
N LEU A 77 -0.49 -4.25 -3.77
CA LEU A 77 -0.95 -5.04 -2.62
C LEU A 77 -2.01 -6.04 -3.11
N GLU A 78 -1.90 -7.29 -2.69
CA GLU A 78 -2.85 -8.36 -3.00
C GLU A 78 -3.53 -8.84 -1.71
N MET A 79 -4.86 -8.95 -1.76
CA MET A 79 -5.68 -9.40 -0.64
C MET A 79 -6.51 -10.58 -1.11
N ASP A 80 -6.35 -11.73 -0.46
CA ASP A 80 -7.15 -12.93 -0.70
C ASP A 80 -8.21 -13.03 0.40
N GLY A 81 -9.40 -12.48 0.12
CA GLY A 81 -10.51 -12.37 1.06
C GLY A 81 -11.82 -12.89 0.47
N GLU A 82 -12.94 -12.29 0.87
CA GLU A 82 -14.25 -12.51 0.24
C GLU A 82 -14.23 -12.07 -1.23
N LEU A 83 -13.46 -11.02 -1.51
CA LEU A 83 -13.16 -10.54 -2.84
C LEU A 83 -11.65 -10.43 -3.00
N ASN A 84 -11.08 -11.11 -3.99
CA ASN A 84 -9.65 -11.00 -4.26
C ASN A 84 -9.36 -9.62 -4.84
N LEU A 85 -8.60 -8.80 -4.09
CA LEU A 85 -8.25 -7.44 -4.46
C LEU A 85 -6.80 -7.35 -4.92
N LYS A 86 -6.58 -6.51 -5.92
CA LYS A 86 -5.25 -5.96 -6.22
C LYS A 86 -5.34 -4.44 -6.14
N VAL A 87 -4.60 -3.86 -5.22
CA VAL A 87 -4.57 -2.42 -4.94
C VAL A 87 -3.26 -1.88 -5.44
N ARG A 88 -3.32 -0.97 -6.42
CA ARG A 88 -2.12 -0.26 -6.86
C ARG A 88 -1.72 0.72 -5.77
N VAL A 89 -0.46 0.67 -5.34
CA VAL A 89 0.01 1.57 -4.27
C VAL A 89 -0.08 3.02 -4.75
N PRO A 90 -0.79 3.89 -4.01
CA PRO A 90 -0.86 5.31 -4.33
C PRO A 90 0.36 6.06 -3.80
N SER A 91 0.61 7.25 -4.35
CA SER A 91 1.45 8.26 -3.71
C SER A 91 0.65 8.93 -2.57
N PRO A 92 1.31 9.46 -1.52
CA PRO A 92 0.60 10.15 -0.44
C PRO A 92 -0.27 11.33 -0.90
N ASP A 93 0.13 11.99 -1.99
CA ASP A 93 -0.54 13.16 -2.57
C ASP A 93 -1.59 12.81 -3.63
N ASP A 94 -1.78 11.53 -3.95
CA ASP A 94 -2.76 11.11 -4.95
C ASP A 94 -4.20 11.39 -4.47
N SER A 95 -5.07 11.82 -5.38
CA SER A 95 -6.48 12.06 -5.07
C SER A 95 -7.34 10.79 -5.15
N GLU A 96 -6.82 9.73 -5.75
CA GLU A 96 -7.54 8.48 -5.99
C GLU A 96 -6.64 7.25 -5.85
N ILE A 97 -7.25 6.11 -5.53
CA ILE A 97 -6.59 4.81 -5.46
C ILE A 97 -7.28 3.81 -6.39
N LEU A 98 -6.47 3.05 -7.13
CA LEU A 98 -6.93 2.02 -8.06
C LEU A 98 -7.04 0.67 -7.36
N VAL A 99 -8.25 0.11 -7.37
CA VAL A 99 -8.57 -1.23 -6.86
C VAL A 99 -9.10 -2.08 -8.01
N LEU A 100 -8.46 -3.23 -8.24
CA LEU A 100 -8.87 -4.23 -9.21
C LEU A 100 -9.42 -5.45 -8.47
N PHE A 101 -10.48 -6.04 -9.01
CA PHE A 101 -11.08 -7.24 -8.45
C PHE A 101 -11.77 -8.07 -9.53
N SER A 102 -12.24 -9.26 -9.15
CA SER A 102 -13.11 -10.07 -10.00
C SER A 102 -14.27 -10.62 -9.19
N THR A 103 -15.46 -10.62 -9.78
CA THR A 103 -16.66 -11.23 -9.22
C THR A 103 -17.27 -12.20 -10.24
N VAL A 104 -18.31 -12.92 -9.83
CA VAL A 104 -19.12 -13.77 -10.71
C VAL A 104 -20.55 -13.27 -10.67
N ASP A 105 -21.14 -13.01 -11.83
CA ASP A 105 -22.56 -12.68 -12.00
C ASP A 105 -23.12 -13.56 -13.09
N ASP A 106 -24.25 -14.23 -12.82
CA ASP A 106 -24.88 -15.20 -13.73
C ASP A 106 -23.88 -16.24 -14.33
N GLY A 107 -23.00 -16.77 -13.47
CA GLY A 107 -21.99 -17.76 -13.85
C GLY A 107 -20.83 -17.21 -14.71
N LYS A 108 -20.78 -15.91 -14.98
CA LYS A 108 -19.73 -15.26 -15.78
C LYS A 108 -18.77 -14.48 -14.88
N LYS A 109 -17.47 -14.65 -15.10
CA LYS A 109 -16.44 -13.84 -14.44
C LYS A 109 -16.48 -12.41 -14.96
N ILE A 110 -16.70 -11.45 -14.07
CA ILE A 110 -16.64 -10.02 -14.34
C ILE A 110 -15.40 -9.46 -13.64
N ASN A 111 -14.53 -8.80 -14.40
CA ASN A 111 -13.42 -8.03 -13.86
C ASN A 111 -13.90 -6.60 -13.57
N GLY A 112 -13.72 -6.16 -12.33
CA GLY A 112 -14.09 -4.83 -11.86
C GLY A 112 -12.86 -3.97 -11.57
N THR A 113 -13.05 -2.67 -11.77
CA THR A 113 -12.08 -1.62 -11.43
C THR A 113 -12.81 -0.53 -10.68
N PHE A 114 -12.27 -0.12 -9.52
CA PHE A 114 -12.66 1.10 -8.82
C PHE A 114 -11.50 2.07 -8.73
N PHE A 115 -11.79 3.33 -9.02
CA PHE A 115 -11.01 4.47 -8.57
C PHE A 115 -11.75 5.05 -7.37
N LEU A 116 -11.14 4.96 -6.20
CA LEU A 116 -11.74 5.39 -4.96
C LEU A 116 -11.10 6.67 -4.46
N ASP A 117 -11.90 7.56 -3.86
CA ASP A 117 -11.39 8.76 -3.18
C ASP A 117 -10.77 8.41 -1.81
N LYS A 118 -10.31 9.45 -1.11
CA LYS A 118 -9.70 9.36 0.24
C LYS A 118 -10.63 8.82 1.33
N GLU A 119 -11.94 8.70 1.07
CA GLU A 119 -12.95 8.16 1.99
C GLU A 119 -13.46 6.77 1.57
N TRP A 120 -12.94 6.22 0.46
CA TRP A 120 -13.41 5.02 -0.26
C TRP A 120 -14.73 5.17 -1.02
N ASN A 121 -15.09 6.36 -1.46
CA ASN A 121 -16.20 6.54 -2.39
C ASN A 121 -15.73 6.32 -3.82
N ILE A 122 -16.59 5.76 -4.67
CA ILE A 122 -16.30 5.57 -6.09
C ILE A 122 -16.25 6.94 -6.78
N ILE A 123 -15.11 7.26 -7.40
CA ILE A 123 -14.96 8.35 -8.37
C ILE A 123 -15.33 7.84 -9.76
N TYR A 124 -14.82 6.64 -10.10
CA TYR A 124 -15.06 5.97 -11.36
C TYR A 124 -15.03 4.46 -11.19
N SER A 125 -15.91 3.76 -11.91
CA SER A 125 -15.95 2.31 -11.96
C SER A 125 -15.99 1.81 -13.41
N SER A 126 -15.43 0.63 -13.65
CA SER A 126 -15.51 -0.05 -14.93
C SER A 126 -15.60 -1.55 -14.72
N TYR A 127 -16.44 -2.20 -15.53
CA TYR A 127 -16.64 -3.64 -15.48
C TYR A 127 -16.55 -4.23 -16.86
N HIS A 128 -15.90 -5.38 -16.96
CA HIS A 128 -15.82 -6.09 -18.22
C HIS A 128 -15.69 -7.59 -18.03
N THR A 129 -16.11 -8.32 -19.05
CA THR A 129 -15.82 -9.75 -19.21
C THR A 129 -14.75 -9.92 -20.29
N ILE A 130 -14.07 -11.06 -20.25
CA ILE A 130 -13.19 -11.51 -21.34
C ILE A 130 -13.91 -12.70 -21.99
N GLY A 131 -14.22 -12.57 -23.28
CA GLY A 131 -14.83 -13.63 -24.07
C GLY A 131 -13.87 -14.78 -24.35
N GLU A 132 -14.39 -15.91 -24.85
CA GLU A 132 -13.59 -17.07 -25.26
C GLU A 132 -12.56 -16.73 -26.35
N ASP A 133 -12.84 -15.71 -27.15
CA ASP A 133 -11.97 -15.15 -28.19
C ASP A 133 -10.96 -14.11 -27.65
N ASN A 134 -10.79 -14.01 -26.33
CA ASN A 134 -9.99 -13.00 -25.64
C ASN A 134 -10.42 -11.55 -25.87
N THR A 135 -11.65 -11.31 -26.36
CA THR A 135 -12.16 -9.93 -26.52
C THR A 135 -12.71 -9.38 -25.21
N ARG A 136 -12.42 -8.10 -24.94
CA ARG A 136 -13.00 -7.36 -23.80
C ARG A 136 -14.40 -6.89 -24.15
N LYS A 137 -15.39 -7.22 -23.31
CA LYS A 137 -16.76 -6.72 -23.43
C LYS A 137 -17.16 -5.98 -22.16
N GLU A 138 -17.52 -4.71 -22.30
CA GLU A 138 -17.99 -3.89 -21.19
C GLU A 138 -19.32 -4.44 -20.65
N VAL A 139 -19.47 -4.40 -19.33
CA VAL A 139 -20.68 -4.82 -18.63
C VAL A 139 -21.18 -3.64 -17.79
N LYS A 140 -22.49 -3.44 -17.78
CA LYS A 140 -23.14 -2.51 -16.87
C LYS A 140 -23.75 -3.30 -15.72
N LEU A 141 -23.29 -3.00 -14.51
CA LEU A 141 -23.93 -3.49 -13.30
C LEU A 141 -25.08 -2.56 -12.91
N THR A 142 -26.02 -3.08 -12.14
CA THR A 142 -27.02 -2.25 -11.47
C THR A 142 -26.39 -1.51 -10.28
N ASP A 143 -27.00 -0.39 -9.88
CA ASP A 143 -26.55 0.37 -8.70
C ASP A 143 -26.48 -0.49 -7.44
N SER A 144 -27.41 -1.44 -7.28
CA SER A 144 -27.42 -2.36 -6.15
C SER A 144 -26.23 -3.33 -6.17
N GLN A 145 -25.87 -3.85 -7.34
CA GLN A 145 -24.71 -4.74 -7.49
C GLN A 145 -23.39 -3.97 -7.24
N GLU A 146 -23.25 -2.78 -7.81
CA GLU A 146 -22.07 -1.93 -7.58
C GLU A 146 -21.92 -1.56 -6.11
N LYS A 147 -23.02 -1.20 -5.44
CA LYS A 147 -23.01 -0.88 -4.01
C LYS A 147 -22.59 -2.08 -3.15
N GLU A 148 -23.04 -3.29 -3.46
CA GLU A 148 -22.62 -4.50 -2.75
C GLU A 148 -21.13 -4.77 -2.94
N LEU A 149 -20.61 -4.63 -4.18
CA LEU A 149 -19.19 -4.78 -4.47
C LEU A 149 -18.35 -3.73 -3.73
N LEU A 150 -18.80 -2.47 -3.70
CA LEU A 150 -18.14 -1.41 -2.96
C LEU A 150 -18.04 -1.74 -1.47
N GLN A 151 -19.13 -2.25 -0.87
CA GLN A 151 -19.11 -2.66 0.54
C GLN A 151 -18.09 -3.76 0.81
N LYS A 152 -17.96 -4.74 -0.09
CA LYS A 152 -16.95 -5.81 0.03
C LYS A 152 -15.53 -5.24 -0.10
N VAL A 153 -15.28 -4.40 -1.11
CA VAL A 153 -13.98 -3.73 -1.28
C VAL A 153 -13.62 -2.90 -0.04
N GLN A 154 -14.55 -2.09 0.46
CA GLN A 154 -14.35 -1.29 1.66
C GLN A 154 -14.04 -2.17 2.88
N LYS A 155 -14.77 -3.27 3.06
CA LYS A 155 -14.54 -4.23 4.16
C LYS A 155 -13.12 -4.80 4.12
N GLU A 156 -12.66 -5.28 2.97
CA GLU A 156 -11.30 -5.82 2.81
C GLU A 156 -10.21 -4.76 3.07
N LEU A 157 -10.37 -3.55 2.52
CA LEU A 157 -9.45 -2.43 2.75
C LEU A 157 -9.38 -2.03 4.24
N ASN A 158 -10.52 -1.98 4.94
CA ASN A 158 -10.58 -1.72 6.37
C ASN A 158 -9.86 -2.81 7.18
N GLN A 159 -10.15 -4.08 6.88
CA GLN A 159 -9.54 -5.21 7.58
C GLN A 159 -8.01 -5.21 7.43
N PHE A 160 -7.51 -4.84 6.24
CA PHE A 160 -6.09 -4.60 6.04
C PHE A 160 -5.56 -3.50 6.96
N LEU A 161 -6.18 -2.33 6.98
CA LEU A 161 -5.72 -1.22 7.83
C LEU A 161 -5.78 -1.56 9.32
N ASP A 162 -6.82 -2.27 9.77
CA ASP A 162 -6.95 -2.72 11.16
C ASP A 162 -5.82 -3.67 11.55
N LYS A 163 -5.52 -4.68 10.72
CA LYS A 163 -4.37 -5.55 10.97
C LYS A 163 -3.05 -4.78 10.96
N MET A 164 -2.87 -3.86 10.01
CA MET A 164 -1.64 -3.07 9.96
C MET A 164 -1.53 -2.12 11.15
N LYS A 165 -2.64 -1.66 11.72
CA LYS A 165 -2.65 -0.90 12.97
C LYS A 165 -2.18 -1.74 14.16
N GLU A 166 -2.57 -3.02 14.24
CA GLU A 166 -2.07 -3.92 15.28
C GLU A 166 -0.56 -4.20 15.15
N GLN A 167 -0.04 -4.27 13.90
CA GLN A 167 1.36 -4.60 13.62
C GLN A 167 2.30 -3.39 13.62
N LEU A 168 1.81 -2.21 13.24
CA LEU A 168 2.61 -0.98 13.05
C LEU A 168 2.24 0.13 14.03
N GLY A 169 1.03 0.12 14.57
CA GLY A 169 0.59 1.06 15.59
C GLY A 169 1.43 0.91 16.85
N ARG A 170 1.80 2.04 17.44
CA ARG A 170 2.41 2.11 18.76
C ARG A 170 1.32 2.36 19.80
#